data_AF-A0A2H0AEY9-F1
#
_entry.id   AF-A0A2H0AEY9-F1
#
_cell.length_a   1.000
_cell.length_b   1.000
_cell.length_c   1.000
_cell.angle_alpha   90.00
_cell.angle_beta   90.00
_cell.angle_gamma   90.00
#
_symmetry.space_group_name_H-M   'P 1'
#
loop_
_entity.id
_entity.type
_entity.pdbx_description
1 polymer ?
#
loop_
_entity_poly.entity_id
_entity_poly.type
_entity_poly.pdbx_seq_one_letter_code
_entity_poly.pdbx_strand_id
1 'polypeptide(L)'
;METYGWNEAMGMSLLEKLKADLQTAMRGHDQEAKDCIRVVMGEFPKLTVPIVLESGKKSSRPKSAAEITNDDILEVMKGLVKSERILLEAKKAASSRYLELLLAYLPQIVSREEVETWVRANIDLAQFKNAMQAMGPIMKHFGKAADGAVVREILLELAGA
;
A
#
# COMPACT_ATOMS: atom_id res chain seq x y z
N MET A 1 20.21 -2.63 8.68
CA MET A 1 20.09 -3.19 7.33
C MET A 1 18.75 -3.87 7.25
N GLU A 2 17.84 -3.32 6.46
CA GLU A 2 16.46 -3.79 6.34
C GLU A 2 16.44 -5.18 5.68
N THR A 3 16.30 -6.24 6.48
CA THR A 3 16.23 -7.63 5.98
C THR A 3 14.96 -7.88 5.14
N TYR A 4 13.90 -7.12 5.43
CA TYR A 4 12.58 -7.24 4.84
C TYR A 4 12.16 -5.94 4.19
N GLY A 5 11.31 -6.02 3.17
CA GLY A 5 10.76 -4.86 2.47
C GLY A 5 11.02 -4.90 0.97
N TRP A 6 10.39 -4.01 0.22
CA TRP A 6 10.47 -4.01 -1.24
C TRP A 6 10.39 -2.60 -1.80
N ASN A 7 11.14 -2.35 -2.87
CA ASN A 7 10.99 -1.15 -3.68
C ASN A 7 11.11 -1.49 -5.17
N GLU A 8 10.54 -0.64 -6.02
CA GLU A 8 10.57 -0.83 -7.48
C GLU A 8 11.99 -0.84 -8.06
N ALA A 9 12.96 -0.19 -7.40
CA ALA A 9 14.35 -0.15 -7.83
C ALA A 9 15.09 -1.49 -7.62
N MET A 10 14.51 -2.46 -6.89
CA MET A 10 15.11 -3.79 -6.71
C MET A 10 15.10 -4.65 -7.98
N GLY A 11 14.38 -4.23 -9.04
CA GLY A 11 14.35 -4.95 -10.32
C GLY A 11 13.68 -6.33 -10.27
N MET A 12 12.98 -6.64 -9.17
CA MET A 12 12.24 -7.90 -8.98
C MET A 12 10.79 -7.61 -8.59
N SER A 13 9.88 -8.53 -8.87
CA SER A 13 8.49 -8.35 -8.47
C SER A 13 8.32 -8.42 -6.95
N LEU A 14 7.28 -7.76 -6.45
CA LEU A 14 6.93 -7.81 -5.04
C LEU A 14 6.56 -9.24 -4.60
N LEU A 15 5.94 -10.02 -5.50
CA LEU A 15 5.63 -11.43 -5.24
C LEU A 15 6.90 -12.27 -5.04
N GLU A 16 7.91 -12.08 -5.88
CA GLU A 16 9.20 -12.78 -5.76
C GLU A 16 9.91 -12.39 -4.47
N LYS A 17 9.91 -11.11 -4.12
CA LYS A 17 10.50 -10.61 -2.88
C LYS A 17 9.80 -11.19 -1.65
N LEU A 18 8.47 -11.21 -1.60
CA LEU A 18 7.72 -11.83 -0.49
C LEU A 18 8.05 -13.32 -0.33
N LYS A 19 8.20 -14.07 -1.44
CA LYS A 19 8.62 -15.47 -1.38
C LYS A 19 10.04 -15.63 -0.85
N ALA A 20 10.98 -14.80 -1.30
CA ALA A 20 12.35 -14.80 -0.81
C ALA A 20 12.42 -14.46 0.69
N ASP A 21 11.66 -13.46 1.11
CA ASP A 21 11.63 -13.01 2.50
C ASP A 21 10.93 -13.99 3.42
N LEU A 22 9.91 -14.71 2.94
CA LEU A 22 9.32 -15.81 3.69
C LEU A 22 10.35 -16.91 3.96
N GLN A 23 11.17 -17.26 2.97
CA GLN A 23 12.26 -18.23 3.18
C GLN A 23 13.29 -17.71 4.18
N THR A 24 13.67 -16.43 4.07
CA THR A 24 14.61 -15.78 5.00
C THR A 24 14.06 -15.76 6.43
N ALA A 25 12.80 -15.38 6.62
CA ALA A 25 12.12 -15.39 7.92
C ALA A 25 12.03 -16.80 8.52
N MET A 26 11.71 -17.81 7.70
CA MET A 26 11.68 -19.20 8.15
C MET A 26 13.06 -19.72 8.60
N ARG A 27 14.13 -19.40 7.87
CA ARG A 27 15.51 -19.80 8.23
C ARG A 27 16.03 -19.02 9.43
N GLY A 28 15.68 -17.74 9.53
CA GLY A 28 16.07 -16.86 10.63
C GLY A 28 15.22 -17.02 11.90
N HIS A 29 14.21 -17.90 11.88
CA HIS A 29 13.24 -18.06 12.96
C HIS A 29 12.52 -16.76 13.36
N ASP A 30 12.37 -15.82 12.42
CA ASP A 30 11.59 -14.59 12.62
C ASP A 30 10.10 -14.92 12.45
N GLN A 31 9.45 -15.22 13.57
CA GLN A 31 8.05 -15.62 13.60
C GLN A 31 7.12 -14.50 13.14
N GLU A 32 7.40 -13.25 13.53
CA GLU A 32 6.56 -12.09 13.21
C GLU A 32 6.62 -11.77 11.72
N ALA A 33 7.80 -11.77 11.11
CA ALA A 33 7.96 -11.57 9.66
C ALA A 33 7.31 -12.72 8.87
N LYS A 34 7.52 -13.97 9.31
CA LYS A 34 6.91 -15.14 8.67
C LYS A 34 5.39 -15.07 8.69
N ASP A 35 4.80 -14.75 9.84
CA ASP A 35 3.35 -14.70 10.00
C ASP A 35 2.76 -13.51 9.23
N CYS A 36 3.43 -12.35 9.25
CA CYS A 36 3.06 -11.20 8.43
C CYS A 36 2.98 -11.55 6.94
N ILE A 37 4.04 -12.14 6.38
CA ILE A 37 4.10 -12.50 4.95
C ILE A 37 3.04 -13.55 4.60
N ARG A 38 2.80 -14.51 5.49
CA ARG A 38 1.75 -15.54 5.29
C ARG A 38 0.35 -14.94 5.29
N VAL A 39 0.06 -13.95 6.13
CA VAL A 39 -1.22 -13.25 6.12
C VAL A 39 -1.41 -12.54 4.78
N VAL A 40 -0.41 -11.78 4.32
CA VAL A 40 -0.47 -11.12 3.00
C VAL A 40 -0.73 -12.12 1.87
N MET A 41 0.04 -13.21 1.81
CA MET A 41 -0.13 -14.23 0.78
C MET A 41 -1.47 -14.99 0.91
N GLY A 42 -2.01 -15.10 2.13
CA GLY A 42 -3.31 -15.70 2.42
C GLY A 42 -4.50 -14.89 1.89
N GLU A 43 -4.31 -13.61 1.58
CA GLU A 43 -5.32 -12.75 0.96
C GLU A 43 -5.41 -12.92 -0.57
N PHE A 44 -4.39 -13.50 -1.21
CA PHE A 44 -4.35 -13.65 -2.67
C PHE A 44 -5.52 -14.43 -3.30
N PRO A 45 -6.10 -15.46 -2.66
CA PRO A 45 -7.30 -16.14 -3.19
C PRO A 45 -8.52 -15.21 -3.38
N LYS A 46 -8.56 -14.06 -2.69
CA LYS A 46 -9.62 -13.05 -2.86
C LYS A 46 -9.44 -12.20 -4.11
N LEU A 47 -8.24 -12.17 -4.68
CA LEU A 47 -7.97 -11.51 -5.96
C LEU A 47 -8.55 -12.38 -7.07
N THR A 48 -9.65 -11.94 -7.69
CA THR A 48 -10.35 -12.74 -8.70
C THR A 48 -10.34 -12.09 -10.07
N VAL A 49 -10.51 -12.92 -11.10
CA VAL A 49 -10.76 -12.51 -12.48
C VAL A 49 -12.11 -13.02 -12.94
N PRO A 50 -12.86 -12.21 -13.70
CA PRO A 50 -14.15 -12.62 -14.25
C PRO A 50 -13.94 -13.70 -15.31
N ILE A 51 -14.82 -14.69 -15.30
CA ILE A 51 -14.87 -15.76 -16.31
C ILE A 51 -16.30 -15.93 -16.81
N VAL A 52 -16.44 -16.46 -18.02
CA VAL A 52 -17.72 -16.87 -18.58
C VAL A 52 -17.70 -18.39 -18.66
N LEU A 53 -18.65 -19.03 -17.98
CA LEU A 53 -18.82 -20.48 -18.01
C LEU A 53 -19.37 -20.91 -19.39
N GLU A 54 -19.21 -22.18 -19.76
CA GLU A 54 -19.77 -22.74 -21.00
C GLU A 54 -21.29 -22.53 -21.13
N SER A 55 -21.97 -22.42 -19.99
CA SER A 55 -23.41 -22.09 -19.89
C SER A 55 -23.75 -20.61 -20.15
N GLY A 56 -22.78 -19.76 -20.49
CA GLY A 56 -22.94 -18.31 -20.68
C GLY A 56 -23.06 -17.51 -19.37
N LYS A 57 -23.05 -18.17 -18.20
CA LYS A 57 -23.11 -17.50 -16.90
C LYS A 57 -21.77 -16.85 -16.56
N LYS A 58 -21.81 -15.58 -16.14
CA LYS A 58 -20.67 -14.88 -15.56
C LYS A 58 -20.35 -15.48 -14.18
N SER A 59 -19.09 -15.81 -13.96
CA SER A 59 -18.54 -16.25 -12.68
C SER A 59 -17.19 -15.58 -12.45
N SER A 60 -16.48 -15.94 -11.39
CA SER A 60 -15.12 -15.49 -11.12
C SER A 60 -14.26 -16.64 -10.66
N ARG A 61 -12.95 -16.55 -10.89
CA ARG A 61 -11.95 -17.46 -10.32
C ARG A 61 -10.83 -16.66 -9.67
N PRO A 62 -10.08 -17.24 -8.71
CA PRO A 62 -8.86 -16.62 -8.21
C PRO A 62 -7.83 -16.37 -9.32
N LYS A 63 -7.06 -15.29 -9.17
CA LYS A 63 -5.87 -15.02 -9.98
C LYS A 63 -4.82 -16.09 -9.72
N SER A 64 -4.20 -16.58 -10.79
CA SER A 64 -3.00 -17.42 -10.69
C SER A 64 -1.80 -16.56 -10.29
N ALA A 65 -0.71 -17.20 -9.82
CA ALA A 65 0.49 -16.48 -9.41
C ALA A 65 1.10 -15.59 -10.50
N ALA A 66 0.93 -15.94 -11.78
CA ALA A 66 1.39 -15.14 -12.91
C ALA A 66 0.49 -13.93 -13.22
N GLU A 67 -0.76 -13.94 -12.75
CA GLU A 67 -1.73 -12.86 -12.93
C GLU A 67 -1.74 -11.88 -11.76
N ILE A 68 -1.12 -12.23 -10.63
CA ILE A 68 -0.97 -11.34 -9.47
C ILE A 68 0.10 -10.31 -9.80
N THR A 69 -0.33 -9.06 -9.94
CA THR A 69 0.55 -7.92 -10.20
C THR A 69 1.10 -7.33 -8.90
N ASN A 70 2.18 -6.54 -8.98
CA ASN A 70 2.67 -5.77 -7.82
C ASN A 70 1.54 -4.91 -7.24
N ASP A 71 0.75 -4.28 -8.11
CA ASP A 71 -0.37 -3.44 -7.74
C ASP A 71 -1.43 -4.18 -6.91
N ASP A 72 -1.78 -5.42 -7.30
CA ASP A 72 -2.72 -6.24 -6.53
C ASP A 72 -2.22 -6.50 -5.10
N ILE A 73 -0.92 -6.78 -4.97
CA ILE A 73 -0.30 -7.05 -3.67
C ILE A 73 -0.24 -5.78 -2.82
N LEU A 74 0.09 -4.64 -3.44
CA LEU A 74 0.10 -3.34 -2.76
C LEU A 74 -1.29 -2.97 -2.24
N GLU A 75 -2.36 -3.21 -3.01
CA GLU A 75 -3.75 -2.98 -2.57
C GLU A 75 -4.12 -3.88 -1.38
N VAL A 76 -3.73 -5.16 -1.41
CA VAL A 76 -3.90 -6.08 -0.27
C VAL A 76 -3.19 -5.54 0.97
N MET A 77 -1.91 -5.16 0.85
CA MET A 77 -1.13 -4.64 1.98
C MET A 77 -1.72 -3.34 2.53
N LYS A 78 -2.20 -2.43 1.67
CA LYS A 78 -2.89 -1.21 2.09
C LYS A 78 -4.16 -1.52 2.89
N GLY A 79 -4.95 -2.50 2.44
CA GLY A 79 -6.12 -2.98 3.17
C GLY A 79 -5.75 -3.48 4.57
N LEU A 80 -4.70 -4.29 4.68
CA LEU A 80 -4.19 -4.81 5.96
C LEU A 80 -3.65 -3.70 6.87
N VAL A 81 -2.90 -2.73 6.32
CA VAL A 81 -2.42 -1.54 7.07
C VAL A 81 -3.59 -0.76 7.65
N LYS A 82 -4.65 -0.55 6.86
CA LYS A 82 -5.86 0.15 7.33
C LYS A 82 -6.52 -0.61 8.47
N SER A 83 -6.71 -1.93 8.33
CA SER A 83 -7.29 -2.76 9.39
C SER A 83 -6.45 -2.76 10.68
N GLU A 84 -5.13 -2.82 10.55
CA GLU A 84 -4.23 -2.81 11.71
C GLU A 84 -4.23 -1.44 12.42
N ARG A 85 -4.26 -0.34 11.69
CA ARG A 85 -4.36 1.01 12.27
C ARG A 85 -5.64 1.18 13.09
N ILE A 86 -6.78 0.69 12.59
CA ILE A 86 -8.06 0.71 13.32
C ILE A 86 -7.93 -0.09 14.63
N LEU A 87 -7.29 -1.26 14.57
CA LEU A 87 -7.08 -2.10 15.75
C LEU A 87 -6.14 -1.42 16.78
N LEU A 88 -5.09 -0.77 16.31
CA LEU A 88 -4.13 -0.04 17.14
C LEU A 88 -4.77 1.16 17.83
N GLU A 89 -5.62 1.92 17.13
CA GLU A 89 -6.40 3.02 17.69
C GLU A 89 -7.31 2.52 18.82
N ALA A 90 -8.04 1.43 18.60
CA ALA A 90 -8.88 0.80 19.62
C ALA A 90 -8.07 0.34 20.85
N LYS A 91 -6.83 -0.09 20.64
CA LYS A 91 -5.88 -0.49 21.69
C LYS A 91 -5.10 0.68 22.30
N LYS A 92 -5.26 1.91 21.80
CA LYS A 92 -4.44 3.09 22.15
C LYS A 92 -2.93 2.83 22.00
N ALA A 93 -2.55 2.03 21.01
CA ALA A 93 -1.16 1.73 20.68
C ALA A 93 -0.74 2.52 19.44
N ALA A 94 0.48 3.02 19.41
CA ALA A 94 0.97 3.85 18.30
C ALA A 94 1.49 3.04 17.10
N SER A 95 2.01 1.83 17.35
CA SER A 95 2.58 0.96 16.32
C SER A 95 2.46 -0.51 16.74
N SER A 96 2.60 -1.40 15.76
CA SER A 96 2.87 -2.82 15.96
C SER A 96 3.96 -3.28 14.99
N ARG A 97 4.65 -4.36 15.36
CA ARG A 97 5.63 -4.99 14.49
C ARG A 97 5.03 -5.42 13.15
N TYR A 98 3.78 -5.87 13.17
CA TYR A 98 3.02 -6.21 11.97
C TYR A 98 2.81 -4.99 11.06
N LEU A 99 2.42 -3.84 11.62
CA LEU A 99 2.29 -2.60 10.86
C LEU A 99 3.62 -2.19 10.22
N GLU A 100 4.71 -2.20 10.99
CA GLU A 100 6.05 -1.85 10.49
C GLU A 100 6.50 -2.75 9.35
N LEU A 101 6.28 -4.06 9.48
CA LEU A 101 6.60 -5.03 8.44
C LEU A 101 5.80 -4.78 7.16
N LEU A 102 4.49 -4.51 7.26
CA LEU A 102 3.67 -4.18 6.08
C LEU A 102 4.16 -2.91 5.39
N LEU A 103 4.48 -1.86 6.17
CA LEU A 103 4.96 -0.59 5.65
C LEU A 103 6.29 -0.72 4.90
N ALA A 104 7.17 -1.63 5.34
CA ALA A 104 8.45 -1.88 4.66
C ALA A 104 8.31 -2.42 3.22
N TYR A 105 7.17 -3.05 2.87
CA TYR A 105 6.89 -3.54 1.52
C TYR A 105 6.09 -2.57 0.65
N LEU A 106 5.54 -1.52 1.25
CA LEU A 106 4.86 -0.48 0.50
C LEU A 106 5.89 0.53 0.00
N PRO A 107 5.73 1.07 -1.24
CA PRO A 107 6.50 2.23 -1.68
C PRO A 107 6.34 3.29 -0.60
N GLN A 108 7.47 3.79 -0.07
CA GLN A 108 7.51 4.61 1.16
C GLN A 108 6.29 5.51 1.24
N ILE A 109 5.38 5.20 2.18
CA ILE A 109 4.21 6.03 2.37
C ILE A 109 4.73 7.39 2.78
N VAL A 110 4.61 8.36 1.88
CA VAL A 110 5.12 9.70 2.15
C VAL A 110 4.32 10.24 3.32
N SER A 111 5.04 10.69 4.35
CA SER A 111 4.39 11.16 5.56
C SER A 111 3.47 12.34 5.24
N ARG A 112 2.48 12.60 6.08
CA ARG A 112 1.61 13.77 5.93
C ARG A 112 2.44 15.05 5.84
N GLU A 113 3.48 15.15 6.66
CA GLU A 113 4.40 16.29 6.74
C GLU A 113 5.25 16.42 5.47
N GLU A 114 5.72 15.31 4.90
CA GLU A 114 6.46 15.32 3.65
C GLU A 114 5.58 15.72 2.46
N VAL A 115 4.34 15.20 2.40
CA VAL A 115 3.35 15.62 1.40
C VAL A 115 3.07 17.11 1.56
N GLU A 116 2.80 17.59 2.78
CA GLU A 116 2.53 19.00 3.04
C GLU A 116 3.71 19.89 2.64
N THR A 117 4.94 19.51 3.02
CA THR A 117 6.16 20.24 2.69
C THR A 117 6.36 20.34 1.18
N TRP A 118 6.18 19.24 0.46
CA TRP A 118 6.30 19.22 -0.98
C TRP A 118 5.21 20.06 -1.66
N VAL A 119 3.96 19.96 -1.20
CA VAL A 119 2.83 20.75 -1.71
C VAL A 119 3.11 22.23 -1.54
N ARG A 120 3.51 22.68 -0.35
CA ARG A 120 3.87 24.09 -0.11
C ARG A 120 5.03 24.58 -0.97
N ALA A 121 5.99 23.70 -1.29
CA ALA A 121 7.16 24.06 -2.09
C ALA A 121 6.93 24.02 -3.61
N ASN A 122 5.99 23.19 -4.10
CA ASN A 122 5.86 22.89 -5.54
C ASN A 122 4.49 23.23 -6.13
N ILE A 123 3.48 23.46 -5.30
CA ILE A 123 2.11 23.74 -5.73
C ILE A 123 1.70 25.13 -5.26
N ASP A 124 1.45 26.01 -6.22
CA ASP A 124 0.81 27.29 -5.97
C ASP A 124 -0.72 27.12 -6.06
N LEU A 125 -1.38 27.00 -4.90
CA LEU A 125 -2.82 26.79 -4.81
C LEU A 125 -3.63 27.96 -5.41
N ALA A 126 -3.06 29.17 -5.50
CA ALA A 126 -3.73 30.33 -6.07
C ALA A 126 -3.97 30.22 -7.58
N GLN A 127 -3.22 29.36 -8.28
CA GLN A 127 -3.40 29.11 -9.72
C GLN A 127 -4.60 28.21 -10.01
N PHE A 128 -5.15 27.55 -9.00
CA PHE A 128 -6.28 26.65 -9.14
C PHE A 128 -7.57 27.35 -8.70
N LYS A 129 -8.66 27.08 -9.42
CA LYS A 129 -10.00 27.56 -9.03
C LYS A 129 -10.50 26.87 -7.77
N ASN A 130 -9.96 25.71 -7.45
CA ASN A 130 -10.24 24.91 -6.27
C ASN A 130 -8.99 24.13 -5.90
N ALA A 131 -8.62 24.11 -4.61
CA ALA A 131 -7.49 23.35 -4.09
C ALA A 131 -7.51 21.85 -4.47
N MET A 132 -8.70 21.27 -4.65
CA MET A 132 -8.86 19.88 -5.12
C MET A 132 -8.33 19.63 -6.53
N GLN A 133 -8.09 20.67 -7.35
CA GLN A 133 -7.47 20.52 -8.67
C GLN A 133 -5.97 20.22 -8.57
N ALA A 134 -5.33 20.58 -7.45
CA ALA A 134 -3.93 20.23 -7.19
C ALA A 134 -3.73 18.74 -6.89
N MET A 135 -4.81 17.98 -6.64
CA MET A 135 -4.75 16.55 -6.35
C MET A 135 -4.09 15.76 -7.48
N GLY A 136 -4.34 16.12 -8.74
CA GLY A 136 -3.73 15.46 -9.91
C GLY A 136 -2.20 15.55 -9.94
N PRO A 137 -1.60 16.76 -9.92
CA PRO A 137 -0.15 16.94 -9.82
C PRO A 137 0.49 16.23 -8.62
N ILE A 138 -0.14 16.29 -7.44
CA ILE A 138 0.37 15.67 -6.22
C ILE A 138 0.37 14.15 -6.34
N MET A 139 -0.74 13.57 -6.80
CA MET A 139 -0.83 12.13 -7.07
C MET A 139 0.04 11.70 -8.23
N LYS A 140 0.42 12.59 -9.16
CA LYS A 140 1.39 12.27 -10.21
C LYS A 140 2.81 12.18 -9.65
N HIS A 141 3.14 13.02 -8.66
CA HIS A 141 4.45 12.99 -8.01
C HIS A 141 4.59 11.82 -7.02
N PHE A 142 3.61 11.67 -6.14
CA PHE A 142 3.65 10.64 -5.09
C PHE A 142 3.00 9.32 -5.51
N GLY A 143 2.21 9.29 -6.58
CA GLY A 143 1.60 8.07 -7.08
C GLY A 143 0.77 7.37 -6.01
N LYS A 144 1.08 6.08 -5.82
CA LYS A 144 0.44 5.21 -4.82
C LYS A 144 1.05 5.31 -3.43
N ALA A 145 2.11 6.10 -3.27
CA ALA A 145 2.83 6.33 -2.02
C ALA A 145 2.16 7.39 -1.14
N ALA A 146 1.31 8.25 -1.70
CA ALA A 146 0.45 9.14 -0.93
C ALA A 146 -0.96 8.55 -0.76
N ASP A 147 -1.54 8.71 0.43
CA ASP A 147 -2.95 8.44 0.67
C ASP A 147 -3.79 9.61 0.15
N GLY A 148 -4.67 9.36 -0.83
CA GLY A 148 -5.50 10.40 -1.43
C GLY A 148 -6.47 11.07 -0.45
N ALA A 149 -6.86 10.40 0.63
CA ALA A 149 -7.65 11.01 1.71
C ALA A 149 -6.79 11.99 2.51
N VAL A 150 -5.55 11.62 2.83
CA VAL A 150 -4.60 12.48 3.54
C VAL A 150 -4.23 13.70 2.67
N VAL A 151 -3.95 13.50 1.39
CA VAL A 151 -3.68 14.60 0.44
C VAL A 151 -4.87 15.56 0.38
N ARG A 152 -6.09 15.02 0.37
CA ARG A 152 -7.31 15.84 0.37
C ARG A 152 -7.43 16.68 1.65
N GLU A 153 -7.19 16.10 2.83
CA GLU A 153 -7.20 16.83 4.10
C GLU A 153 -6.16 17.94 4.13
N ILE A 154 -4.91 17.64 3.73
CA ILE A 154 -3.84 18.64 3.61
C ILE A 154 -4.28 19.80 2.69
N LEU A 155 -4.85 19.50 1.53
CA LEU A 155 -5.29 20.52 0.58
C LEU A 155 -6.42 21.40 1.13
N LEU A 156 -7.34 20.85 1.94
CA LEU A 156 -8.40 21.63 2.58
C LEU A 156 -7.84 22.57 3.65
N GLU A 157 -6.91 22.08 4.49
CA GLU A 157 -6.25 22.90 5.51
C GLU A 157 -5.39 24.02 4.90
N LEU A 158 -4.64 23.70 3.84
CA LEU A 158 -3.81 24.68 3.14
C LEU A 158 -4.62 25.76 2.42
N ALA A 159 -5.84 25.41 1.98
CA ALA A 159 -6.76 26.35 1.35
C ALA A 159 -7.51 27.25 2.34
N GLY A 160 -7.32 27.06 3.65
CA GLY A 160 -7.95 27.87 4.69
C GLY A 160 -9.43 27.55 4.92
N ALA A 161 -9.81 26.27 4.85
CA ALA A 161 -11.13 25.82 5.31
C ALA A 161 -11.22 25.77 6.84
#